data_AF-A0A9W8GTC6-F1
#
_entry.id   AF-A0A9W8GTC6-F1
#
_cell.length_a   1.000
_cell.length_b   1.000
_cell.length_c   1.000
_cell.angle_alpha   90.00
_cell.angle_beta   90.00
_cell.angle_gamma   90.00
#
_symmetry.space_group_name_H-M   'P 1'
#
loop_
_entity.id
_entity.type
_entity.pdbx_description
1 polymer ?
#
loop_
_entity_poly.entity_id
_entity_poly.type
_entity_poly.pdbx_seq_one_letter_code
_entity_poly.pdbx_strand_id
1 'polypeptide(L)'
;MFIAIESRVFLTTPSEQPFYTLYSPSAAEMRSRDLEASADRVLSVIASLGIRPYVRYYRPPGPATSPAEAMANRLQSKLDDYCAHERRKAENYKEKQAADLQTSTVIVLDRSVDIYAPLIHEFAYQAMVHDLIDLESGDRYVYSTTAANGEIQRTEAELAEATDPLWAKLRHQHISHVSQTLVKCLDQLVSENVGIKALASLSKRPTLTEMRAALAELPEFKRLQSSPAASSEMRGTLIVYITGGVTLGEMRAVYEMAHKYNRQVYIGSTHVITPRGFLDDLKGLHL
;
A
#
# COMPACT_ATOMS: atom_id res chain seq x y z
N MET A 1 -15.74 -0.05 5.68
CA MET A 1 -14.87 0.86 4.91
C MET A 1 -13.42 0.49 5.19
N PHE A 2 -12.58 0.37 4.17
CA PHE A 2 -11.15 0.06 4.28
C PHE A 2 -10.32 1.35 4.21
N ILE A 3 -9.02 1.28 4.53
CA ILE A 3 -8.09 2.40 4.44
C ILE A 3 -7.08 2.10 3.32
N ALA A 4 -7.00 2.93 2.28
CA ALA A 4 -5.94 2.85 1.29
C ALA A 4 -4.74 3.67 1.78
N ILE A 5 -3.61 3.01 2.03
CA ILE A 5 -2.37 3.67 2.50
C ILE A 5 -1.38 3.91 1.37
N GLU A 6 -1.45 3.10 0.31
CA GLU A 6 -0.70 3.28 -0.92
C GLU A 6 -1.55 2.87 -2.12
N SER A 7 -1.12 3.23 -3.34
CA SER A 7 -1.81 2.87 -4.58
C SER A 7 -2.10 1.36 -4.75
N ARG A 8 -1.32 0.49 -4.11
CA ARG A 8 -1.49 -0.98 -4.15
C ARG A 8 -1.73 -1.62 -2.79
N VAL A 9 -1.84 -0.82 -1.73
CA VAL A 9 -1.89 -1.34 -0.36
C VAL A 9 -3.09 -0.78 0.41
N PHE A 10 -3.83 -1.69 1.05
CA PHE A 10 -4.96 -1.32 1.91
C PHE A 10 -4.94 -2.03 3.26
N LEU A 11 -5.54 -1.39 4.26
CA LEU A 11 -5.70 -1.93 5.60
C LEU A 11 -7.18 -2.12 5.94
N THR A 12 -7.48 -3.20 6.66
CA THR A 12 -8.79 -3.43 7.24
C THR A 12 -8.87 -3.04 8.69
N THR A 13 -7.78 -2.91 9.46
CA THR A 13 -7.72 -2.41 10.86
C THR A 13 -8.98 -2.73 11.69
N PRO A 14 -9.30 -4.01 11.95
CA PRO A 14 -10.56 -4.39 12.57
C PRO A 14 -10.67 -3.94 14.04
N SER A 15 -9.55 -3.85 14.75
CA SER A 15 -9.42 -3.47 16.16
C SER A 15 -8.08 -2.79 16.43
N GLU A 16 -7.84 -2.32 17.66
CA GLU A 16 -6.58 -1.69 18.09
C GLU A 16 -5.40 -2.66 18.16
N GLN A 17 -5.66 -3.93 18.51
CA GLN A 17 -4.64 -4.99 18.59
C GLN A 17 -5.06 -6.19 17.74
N PRO A 18 -5.02 -6.09 16.39
CA PRO A 18 -5.50 -7.15 15.53
C PRO A 18 -4.68 -8.43 15.67
N PHE A 19 -3.35 -8.32 15.86
CA PHE A 19 -2.48 -9.47 16.01
C PHE A 19 -2.78 -10.26 17.28
N TYR A 20 -2.78 -9.58 18.43
CA TYR A 20 -3.13 -10.19 19.71
C TYR A 20 -4.51 -10.85 19.65
N THR A 21 -5.51 -10.13 19.14
CA THR A 21 -6.87 -10.67 19.01
C THR A 21 -6.85 -11.95 18.19
N LEU A 22 -6.19 -11.96 17.02
CA LEU A 22 -6.15 -13.09 16.10
C LEU A 22 -5.50 -14.36 16.67
N TYR A 23 -4.48 -14.23 17.53
CA TYR A 23 -3.71 -15.39 18.00
C TYR A 23 -3.88 -15.72 19.50
N SER A 24 -4.39 -14.81 20.33
CA SER A 24 -4.54 -15.03 21.77
C SER A 24 -5.69 -16.00 22.09
N PRO A 25 -5.48 -17.12 22.82
CA PRO A 25 -6.55 -18.06 23.12
C PRO A 25 -7.74 -17.42 23.85
N SER A 26 -7.49 -16.39 24.66
CA SER A 26 -8.48 -15.65 25.45
C SER A 26 -9.37 -14.71 24.62
N ALA A 27 -9.06 -14.51 23.33
CA ALA A 27 -9.72 -13.52 22.48
C ALA A 27 -10.76 -14.10 21.51
N ALA A 28 -11.30 -15.31 21.76
CA ALA A 28 -12.14 -16.04 20.80
C ALA A 28 -13.35 -15.24 20.24
N GLU A 29 -14.09 -14.54 21.10
CA GLU A 29 -15.21 -13.72 20.67
C GLU A 29 -14.77 -12.50 19.83
N MET A 30 -13.71 -11.82 20.28
CA MET A 30 -13.13 -10.68 19.57
C MET A 30 -12.60 -11.10 18.20
N ARG A 31 -11.95 -12.27 18.08
CA ARG A 31 -11.52 -12.83 16.80
C ARG A 31 -12.63 -12.94 15.79
N SER A 32 -13.76 -13.53 16.18
CA SER A 32 -14.85 -13.72 15.23
C SER A 32 -15.38 -12.38 14.72
N ARG A 33 -15.46 -11.36 15.60
CA ARG A 33 -15.85 -9.99 15.20
C ARG A 33 -14.83 -9.35 14.27
N ASP A 34 -13.53 -9.48 14.56
CA ASP A 34 -12.46 -8.88 13.76
C ASP A 34 -12.34 -9.50 12.36
N LEU A 35 -12.52 -10.82 12.28
CA LEU A 35 -12.56 -11.53 11.00
C LEU A 35 -13.79 -11.13 10.18
N GLU A 36 -14.95 -10.96 10.82
CA GLU A 36 -16.17 -10.50 10.16
C GLU A 36 -16.01 -9.07 9.60
N ALA A 37 -15.52 -8.16 10.43
CA ALA A 37 -15.25 -6.78 10.06
C ALA A 37 -14.20 -6.69 8.94
N SER A 38 -13.16 -7.54 8.98
CA SER A 38 -12.17 -7.61 7.92
C SER A 38 -12.79 -8.10 6.62
N ALA A 39 -13.66 -9.11 6.66
CA ALA A 39 -14.33 -9.64 5.47
C ALA A 39 -15.23 -8.58 4.81
N ASP A 40 -15.97 -7.78 5.59
CA ASP A 40 -16.76 -6.65 5.07
C ASP A 40 -15.90 -5.58 4.38
N ARG A 41 -14.73 -5.30 4.96
CA ARG A 41 -13.79 -4.30 4.42
C ARG A 41 -13.10 -4.80 3.16
N VAL A 42 -12.73 -6.09 3.08
CA VAL A 42 -12.22 -6.70 1.85
C VAL A 42 -13.30 -6.75 0.76
N LEU A 43 -14.55 -7.08 1.12
CA LEU A 43 -15.68 -7.01 0.18
C LEU A 43 -15.84 -5.59 -0.38
N SER A 44 -15.67 -4.57 0.46
CA SER A 44 -15.72 -3.17 0.01
C SER A 44 -14.65 -2.88 -1.05
N VAL A 45 -13.42 -3.41 -0.90
CA VAL A 45 -12.36 -3.30 -1.92
C VAL A 45 -12.77 -4.00 -3.22
N ILE A 46 -13.28 -5.23 -3.13
CA ILE A 46 -13.74 -6.01 -4.28
C ILE A 46 -14.83 -5.26 -5.05
N ALA A 47 -15.80 -4.67 -4.32
CA ALA A 47 -16.86 -3.86 -4.90
C ALA A 47 -16.33 -2.58 -5.55
N SER A 48 -15.38 -1.87 -4.91
CA SER A 48 -14.75 -0.68 -5.48
C SER A 48 -13.95 -0.96 -6.75
N LEU A 49 -13.32 -2.13 -6.85
CA LEU A 49 -12.59 -2.56 -8.05
C LEU A 49 -13.52 -3.12 -9.13
N GLY A 50 -14.79 -3.39 -8.82
CA GLY A 50 -15.75 -3.97 -9.76
C GLY A 50 -15.41 -5.40 -10.20
N ILE A 51 -14.65 -6.14 -9.38
CA ILE A 51 -14.17 -7.49 -9.72
C ILE A 51 -15.01 -8.59 -9.08
N ARG A 52 -14.94 -9.81 -9.62
CA ARG A 52 -15.51 -11.04 -9.03
C ARG A 52 -14.45 -12.12 -8.92
N PRO A 53 -13.67 -12.15 -7.83
CA PRO A 53 -12.50 -13.02 -7.73
C PRO A 53 -12.86 -14.42 -7.21
N TYR A 54 -12.02 -15.41 -7.55
CA TYR A 54 -11.97 -16.67 -6.83
C TYR A 54 -11.29 -16.48 -5.47
N VAL A 55 -11.89 -16.98 -4.40
CA VAL A 55 -11.28 -16.97 -3.06
C VAL A 55 -10.42 -18.23 -2.91
N ARG A 56 -9.13 -18.04 -2.61
CA ARG A 56 -8.18 -19.07 -2.22
C ARG A 56 -7.60 -18.73 -0.87
N TYR A 57 -7.15 -19.73 -0.11
CA TYR A 57 -6.58 -19.48 1.21
C TYR A 57 -5.46 -20.45 1.56
N TYR A 58 -4.58 -20.02 2.46
CA TYR A 58 -3.56 -20.85 3.07
C TYR A 58 -4.16 -21.75 4.16
N ARG A 59 -3.87 -23.06 4.07
CA ARG A 59 -4.30 -24.06 5.05
C ARG A 59 -3.07 -24.80 5.58
N PRO A 60 -2.53 -24.43 6.75
CA PRO A 60 -1.47 -25.20 7.38
C PRO A 60 -1.97 -26.61 7.74
N PRO A 61 -1.10 -27.64 7.74
CA PRO A 61 -1.47 -28.98 8.16
C PRO A 61 -1.84 -28.97 9.65
N GLY A 62 -3.08 -29.35 9.97
CA GLY A 62 -3.58 -29.39 11.34
C GLY A 62 -5.08 -29.65 11.40
N PRO A 63 -5.60 -30.06 12.57
CA PRO A 63 -7.03 -30.35 12.74
C PRO A 63 -7.88 -29.08 12.92
N ALA A 64 -7.27 -27.96 13.33
CA ALA A 64 -7.97 -26.72 13.60
C ALA A 64 -8.15 -25.86 12.34
N THR A 65 -9.28 -25.16 12.25
CA THR A 65 -9.52 -24.12 11.23
C THR A 65 -8.50 -22.99 11.41
N SER A 66 -7.72 -22.70 10.38
CA SER A 66 -6.74 -21.60 10.43
C SER A 66 -7.44 -20.24 10.40
N PRO A 67 -6.78 -19.16 10.88
CA PRO A 67 -7.29 -17.80 10.72
C PRO A 67 -7.57 -17.44 9.26
N ALA A 68 -6.71 -17.88 8.34
CA ALA A 68 -6.90 -17.67 6.90
C ALA A 68 -8.15 -18.39 6.37
N GLU A 69 -8.39 -19.65 6.76
CA GLU A 69 -9.59 -20.39 6.38
C GLU A 69 -10.87 -19.73 6.94
N ALA A 70 -10.86 -19.34 8.21
CA ALA A 70 -12.00 -18.71 8.86
C ALA A 70 -12.37 -17.37 8.21
N MET A 71 -11.37 -16.58 7.82
CA MET A 71 -11.51 -15.33 7.07
C MET A 71 -12.05 -15.58 5.65
N ALA A 72 -11.47 -16.54 4.93
CA ALA A 72 -11.84 -16.86 3.56
C ALA A 72 -13.29 -17.35 3.44
N ASN A 73 -13.74 -18.21 4.37
CA ASN A 73 -15.12 -18.69 4.39
C ASN A 73 -16.14 -17.56 4.62
N ARG A 74 -15.82 -16.59 5.49
CA ARG A 74 -16.66 -15.40 5.72
C ARG A 74 -16.71 -14.52 4.48
N LEU A 75 -15.55 -14.26 3.88
CA LEU A 75 -15.45 -13.48 2.66
C LEU A 75 -16.25 -14.13 1.51
N GLN A 76 -16.16 -15.45 1.36
CA GLN A 76 -16.89 -16.19 0.34
C GLN A 76 -18.41 -16.06 0.53
N SER A 77 -18.91 -16.29 1.75
CA SER A 77 -20.34 -16.12 2.04
C SER A 77 -20.83 -14.72 1.69
N LYS A 78 -20.09 -13.69 2.10
CA LYS A 78 -20.43 -12.28 1.80
C LYS A 78 -20.35 -11.95 0.31
N LEU A 79 -19.38 -12.53 -0.39
CA LEU A 79 -19.23 -12.36 -1.83
C LEU A 79 -20.39 -13.00 -2.60
N ASP A 80 -20.87 -14.16 -2.15
CA ASP A 80 -22.02 -14.84 -2.74
C ASP A 80 -23.30 -14.03 -2.55
N ASP A 81 -23.53 -13.49 -1.35
CA ASP A 81 -24.65 -12.60 -1.05
C ASP A 81 -24.60 -11.32 -1.90
N TYR A 82 -23.43 -10.70 -2.00
CA TYR A 82 -23.19 -9.53 -2.85
C TYR A 82 -23.47 -9.84 -4.33
N CYS A 83 -22.95 -10.96 -4.84
CA CYS A 83 -23.19 -11.37 -6.23
C CYS A 83 -24.67 -11.65 -6.50
N ALA A 84 -25.37 -12.28 -5.57
CA ALA A 84 -26.81 -12.54 -5.69
C ALA A 84 -27.61 -11.23 -5.73
N HIS A 85 -27.26 -10.27 -4.88
CA HIS A 85 -27.88 -8.95 -4.87
C HIS A 85 -27.62 -8.16 -6.16
N GLU A 86 -26.39 -8.17 -6.67
CA GLU A 86 -26.03 -7.51 -7.93
C GLU A 86 -26.72 -8.15 -9.14
N ARG A 87 -26.94 -9.48 -9.13
CA ARG A 87 -27.73 -10.17 -10.18
C ARG A 87 -29.19 -9.69 -10.19
N ARG A 88 -29.85 -9.61 -9.02
CA ARG A 88 -31.24 -9.11 -8.92
C ARG A 88 -31.39 -7.67 -9.40
N LYS A 89 -30.38 -6.83 -9.14
CA LYS A 89 -30.35 -5.46 -9.69
C LYS A 89 -30.16 -5.44 -11.21
N ALA A 90 -29.27 -6.29 -11.73
CA ALA A 90 -28.98 -6.39 -13.15
C ALA A 90 -30.14 -6.96 -13.98
N GLU A 91 -31.03 -7.77 -13.39
CA GLU A 91 -32.27 -8.22 -14.03
C GLU A 91 -33.20 -7.05 -14.43
N ASN A 92 -33.10 -5.90 -13.75
CA ASN A 92 -33.80 -4.65 -14.10
C ASN A 92 -33.05 -3.80 -15.15
N TYR A 93 -31.80 -4.14 -15.51
CA TYR A 93 -30.96 -3.40 -16.45
C TYR A 93 -30.36 -4.38 -17.45
N LYS A 94 -31.16 -4.81 -18.43
CA LYS A 94 -30.67 -5.59 -19.58
C LYS A 94 -29.64 -4.76 -20.35
N GLU A 95 -28.35 -4.94 -20.06
CA GLU A 95 -27.22 -4.99 -21.01
C GLU A 95 -25.87 -4.85 -20.28
N LYS A 96 -24.87 -5.57 -20.80
CA LYS A 96 -23.46 -5.71 -20.35
C LYS A 96 -23.20 -6.73 -19.24
N GLN A 97 -23.32 -8.02 -19.55
CA GLN A 97 -22.55 -9.04 -18.82
C GLN A 97 -22.22 -10.22 -19.71
N ALA A 98 -21.20 -10.04 -20.57
CA ALA A 98 -20.49 -11.13 -21.25
C ALA A 98 -19.07 -10.75 -21.74
N ALA A 99 -18.52 -9.61 -21.32
CA ALA A 99 -17.17 -9.20 -21.69
C ALA A 99 -16.39 -8.90 -20.41
N ASP A 100 -15.25 -9.59 -20.25
CA ASP A 100 -14.26 -9.47 -19.18
C ASP A 100 -14.65 -9.91 -17.77
N LEU A 101 -14.95 -11.20 -17.59
CA LEU A 101 -14.54 -11.87 -16.34
C LEU A 101 -13.01 -12.03 -16.37
N GLN A 102 -12.29 -10.91 -16.25
CA GLN A 102 -10.85 -10.94 -15.99
C GLN A 102 -10.63 -11.85 -14.78
N THR A 103 -9.88 -12.94 -14.97
CA THR A 103 -9.62 -13.97 -13.96
C THR A 103 -8.99 -13.31 -12.73
N SER A 104 -9.83 -12.97 -11.76
CA SER A 104 -9.42 -12.30 -10.55
C SER A 104 -9.31 -13.34 -9.43
N THR A 105 -8.37 -13.16 -8.52
CA THR A 105 -8.16 -14.10 -7.41
C THR A 105 -7.80 -13.32 -6.17
N VAL A 106 -8.45 -13.67 -5.07
CA VAL A 106 -8.07 -13.24 -3.72
C VAL A 106 -7.39 -14.43 -3.06
N ILE A 107 -6.17 -14.25 -2.57
CA ILE A 107 -5.45 -15.24 -1.77
C ILE A 107 -5.42 -14.74 -0.33
N VAL A 108 -6.08 -15.45 0.57
CA VAL A 108 -6.10 -15.16 2.00
C VAL A 108 -4.98 -15.95 2.69
N LEU A 109 -4.08 -15.23 3.34
CA LEU A 109 -2.96 -15.77 4.10
C LEU A 109 -3.13 -15.39 5.57
N ASP A 110 -2.43 -16.09 6.46
CA ASP A 110 -2.22 -15.68 7.83
C ASP A 110 -0.72 -15.70 8.14
N ARG A 111 -0.31 -15.07 9.26
CA ARG A 111 1.10 -14.85 9.57
C ARG A 111 1.89 -16.14 9.83
N SER A 112 1.22 -17.27 10.08
CA SER A 112 1.89 -18.57 10.22
C SER A 112 2.55 -19.07 8.92
N VAL A 113 2.27 -18.45 7.77
CA VAL A 113 2.96 -18.75 6.51
C VAL A 113 4.44 -18.38 6.54
N ASP A 114 4.80 -17.31 7.26
CA ASP A 114 6.17 -16.85 7.43
C ASP A 114 6.25 -15.92 8.65
N ILE A 115 6.82 -16.43 9.74
CA ILE A 115 7.03 -15.70 10.99
C ILE A 115 8.35 -14.90 11.01
N TYR A 116 9.23 -15.11 10.03
CA TYR A 116 10.55 -14.48 9.99
C TYR A 116 10.50 -13.12 9.29
N ALA A 117 9.67 -12.97 8.24
CA ALA A 117 9.56 -11.70 7.51
C ALA A 117 9.37 -10.47 8.42
N PRO A 118 8.49 -10.49 9.45
CA PRO A 118 8.37 -9.36 10.38
C PRO A 118 9.61 -9.04 11.22
N LEU A 119 10.51 -10.01 11.44
CA LEU A 119 11.70 -9.85 12.28
C LEU A 119 12.92 -9.32 11.50
N ILE A 120 12.85 -9.35 10.17
CA ILE A 120 13.96 -8.96 9.31
C ILE A 120 13.98 -7.44 9.16
N HIS A 121 15.14 -6.84 9.44
CA HIS A 121 15.38 -5.43 9.10
C HIS A 121 15.63 -5.34 7.60
N GLU A 122 14.87 -4.49 6.92
CA GLU A 122 14.92 -4.37 5.46
C GLU A 122 15.54 -3.04 5.04
N PHE A 123 16.36 -3.08 3.99
CA PHE A 123 17.13 -1.93 3.49
C PHE A 123 16.39 -1.07 2.45
N ALA A 124 15.11 -1.32 2.22
CA ALA A 124 14.26 -0.44 1.44
C ALA A 124 14.01 0.85 2.23
N TYR A 125 13.99 2.00 1.54
CA TYR A 125 13.95 3.30 2.21
C TYR A 125 12.77 3.43 3.17
N GLN A 126 11.56 3.07 2.75
CA GLN A 126 10.38 3.06 3.60
C GLN A 126 10.55 2.15 4.81
N ALA A 127 10.99 0.91 4.58
CA ALA A 127 11.17 -0.08 5.64
C ALA A 127 12.15 0.42 6.71
N MET A 128 13.29 0.96 6.31
CA MET A 128 14.26 1.54 7.23
C MET A 128 13.71 2.74 8.00
N VAL A 129 12.92 3.60 7.36
CA VAL A 129 12.33 4.77 8.03
C VAL A 129 11.37 4.31 9.13
N HIS A 130 10.46 3.38 8.86
CA HIS A 130 9.51 2.87 9.87
C HIS A 130 10.16 1.99 10.94
N ASP A 131 11.33 1.42 10.68
CA ASP A 131 12.05 0.56 11.61
C ASP A 131 12.98 1.35 12.53
N LEU A 132 13.71 2.32 11.98
CA LEU A 132 14.78 3.05 12.69
C LEU A 132 14.37 4.43 13.21
N ILE A 133 13.31 5.03 12.67
CA ILE A 133 12.88 6.38 13.02
C ILE A 133 11.55 6.31 13.76
N ASP A 134 11.48 7.02 14.89
CA ASP A 134 10.23 7.20 15.62
C ASP A 134 9.31 8.18 14.86
N LEU A 135 8.39 7.63 14.07
CA LEU A 135 7.36 8.39 13.37
C LEU A 135 6.17 8.66 14.30
N GLU A 136 5.72 9.91 14.34
CA GLU A 136 4.45 10.26 14.97
C GLU A 136 3.30 9.85 14.04
N SER A 137 2.27 9.19 14.58
CA SER A 137 1.11 8.68 13.82
C SER A 137 1.43 7.69 12.66
N GLY A 138 2.69 7.25 12.55
CA GLY A 138 3.13 6.28 11.55
C GLY A 138 3.60 6.88 10.22
N ASP A 139 3.40 8.17 9.97
CA ASP A 139 3.76 8.84 8.71
C ASP A 139 4.37 10.24 8.89
N ARG A 140 4.36 10.80 10.10
CA ARG A 140 4.91 12.12 10.38
C ARG A 140 6.29 12.03 11.02
N TYR A 141 7.28 12.58 10.35
CA TYR A 141 8.64 12.73 10.85
C TYR A 141 8.85 14.15 11.38
N VAL A 142 9.40 14.28 12.59
CA VAL A 142 9.64 15.57 13.22
C VAL A 142 11.14 15.77 13.44
N TYR A 143 11.67 16.85 12.86
CA TYR A 143 13.09 17.19 12.95
C TYR A 143 13.29 18.65 13.35
N SER A 144 14.43 18.95 13.94
CA SER A 144 14.80 20.32 14.29
C SER A 144 15.78 20.89 13.27
N THR A 145 15.53 22.13 12.85
CA THR A 145 16.46 22.90 12.03
C THR A 145 16.88 24.15 12.78
N THR A 146 18.16 24.51 12.67
CA THR A 146 18.64 25.79 13.20
C THR A 146 18.49 26.82 12.08
N ALA A 147 17.61 27.80 12.29
CA ALA A 147 17.47 28.93 11.39
C ALA A 147 18.73 29.81 11.46
N ALA A 148 18.93 30.66 10.44
CA ALA A 148 20.11 31.53 10.35
C ALA A 148 20.28 32.50 11.55
N ASN A 149 19.22 32.73 12.32
CA ASN A 149 19.21 33.53 13.55
C ASN A 149 19.60 32.73 14.82
N GLY A 150 19.92 31.43 14.68
CA GLY A 150 20.28 30.55 15.80
C GLY A 150 19.07 29.94 16.54
N GLU A 151 17.84 30.26 16.16
CA GLU A 151 16.64 29.63 16.75
C GLU A 151 16.47 28.20 16.24
N ILE A 152 16.14 27.29 17.16
CA ILE A 152 15.81 25.90 16.82
C ILE A 152 14.33 25.86 16.44
N GLN A 153 14.06 25.65 15.17
CA GLN A 153 12.72 25.46 14.64
C GLN A 153 12.41 23.97 14.55
N ARG A 154 11.32 23.55 15.20
CA ARG A 154 10.76 22.20 15.04
C ARG A 154 9.93 22.18 13.76
N THR A 155 10.28 21.29 12.84
CA THR A 155 9.61 21.14 11.55
C THR A 155 9.03 19.73 11.44
N GLU A 156 7.80 19.65 10.97
CA GLU A 156 7.10 18.40 10.73
C GLU A 156 7.06 18.12 9.22
N ALA A 157 7.37 16.89 8.82
CA ALA A 157 7.29 16.41 7.45
C ALA A 157 6.37 15.19 7.40
N GLU A 158 5.43 15.18 6.45
CA GLU A 158 4.50 14.08 6.21
C GLU A 158 5.02 13.20 5.08
N LEU A 159 5.12 11.88 5.31
CA LEU A 159 5.66 10.90 4.38
C LEU A 159 4.53 10.10 3.71
N ALA A 160 3.73 10.76 2.88
CA ALA A 160 2.59 10.14 2.21
C ALA A 160 2.68 10.24 0.67
N GLU A 161 2.15 9.23 -0.03
CA GLU A 161 2.10 9.20 -1.51
C GLU A 161 1.34 10.41 -2.09
N ALA A 162 0.33 10.90 -1.36
CA ALA A 162 -0.50 12.02 -1.80
C ALA A 162 0.20 13.38 -1.69
N THR A 163 1.13 13.53 -0.74
CA THR A 163 1.78 14.81 -0.41
C THR A 163 3.21 14.89 -0.94
N ASP A 164 3.90 13.76 -1.07
CA ASP A 164 5.30 13.70 -1.51
C ASP A 164 5.50 12.71 -2.68
N PRO A 165 5.57 13.22 -3.93
CA PRO A 165 5.87 12.41 -5.11
C PRO A 165 7.29 11.82 -5.12
N LEU A 166 8.25 12.47 -4.46
CA LEU A 166 9.63 11.99 -4.37
C LEU A 166 9.70 10.78 -3.43
N TRP A 167 8.99 10.85 -2.31
CA TRP A 167 8.75 9.70 -1.42
C TRP A 167 8.14 8.54 -2.19
N ALA A 168 7.02 8.75 -2.89
CA ALA A 168 6.36 7.70 -3.67
C ALA A 168 7.30 7.01 -4.68
N LYS A 169 8.22 7.76 -5.29
CA LYS A 169 9.20 7.24 -6.25
C LYS A 169 10.34 6.45 -5.59
N LEU A 170 10.80 6.87 -4.42
CA LEU A 170 12.01 6.36 -3.78
C LEU A 170 11.75 5.31 -2.70
N ARG A 171 10.54 5.27 -2.11
CA ARG A 171 10.21 4.50 -0.90
C ARG A 171 10.54 3.01 -0.98
N HIS A 172 10.39 2.40 -2.15
CA HIS A 172 10.65 0.96 -2.36
C HIS A 172 12.06 0.65 -2.85
N GLN A 173 12.92 1.66 -3.00
CA GLN A 173 14.29 1.48 -3.48
C GLN A 173 15.25 1.24 -2.32
N HIS A 174 16.36 0.58 -2.60
CA HIS A 174 17.41 0.35 -1.62
C HIS A 174 18.03 1.68 -1.16
N ILE A 175 18.27 1.83 0.15
CA ILE A 175 18.73 3.08 0.76
C ILE A 175 20.01 3.65 0.12
N SER A 176 20.94 2.78 -0.29
CA SER A 176 22.18 3.21 -0.94
C SER A 176 21.92 3.93 -2.27
N HIS A 177 20.93 3.45 -3.02
CA HIS A 177 20.53 4.08 -4.28
C HIS A 177 19.75 5.37 -4.02
N VAL A 178 18.88 5.39 -3.01
CA VAL A 178 18.14 6.59 -2.60
C VAL A 178 19.08 7.74 -2.25
N SER A 179 20.10 7.49 -1.42
CA SER A 179 21.09 8.49 -1.05
C SER A 179 21.79 9.10 -2.28
N GLN A 180 22.21 8.26 -3.23
CA GLN A 180 22.85 8.73 -4.47
C GLN A 180 21.88 9.54 -5.35
N THR A 181 20.64 9.10 -5.47
CA THR A 181 19.62 9.76 -6.30
C THR A 181 19.22 11.10 -5.70
N LEU A 182 19.11 11.22 -4.37
CA LEU A 182 18.82 12.48 -3.69
C LEU A 182 19.92 13.52 -3.92
N VAL A 183 21.20 13.13 -3.80
CA VAL A 183 22.34 14.03 -4.09
C VAL A 183 22.28 14.52 -5.54
N LYS A 184 22.06 13.61 -6.50
CA LYS A 184 21.93 13.99 -7.92
C LYS A 184 20.74 14.93 -8.18
N CYS A 185 19.59 14.66 -7.56
CA CYS A 185 18.43 15.54 -7.67
C CYS A 185 18.71 16.92 -7.07
N LEU A 186 19.43 17.00 -5.95
CA LEU A 186 19.84 18.27 -5.36
C LEU A 186 20.78 19.05 -6.28
N ASP A 187 21.80 18.40 -6.84
CA ASP A 187 22.73 19.02 -7.80
C ASP A 187 21.97 19.53 -9.04
N GLN A 188 21.02 18.75 -9.54
CA GLN A 188 20.15 19.12 -10.65
C GLN A 188 19.30 20.34 -10.29
N LEU A 189 18.64 20.36 -9.13
CA LEU A 189 17.86 21.51 -8.66
C LEU A 189 18.72 22.77 -8.51
N VAL A 190 19.95 22.65 -8.00
CA VAL A 190 20.91 23.76 -7.89
C VAL A 190 21.32 24.27 -9.28
N SER A 191 21.44 23.37 -10.26
CA SER A 191 21.80 23.72 -11.64
C SER A 191 20.65 24.33 -12.46
N GLU A 192 19.42 23.84 -12.27
CA GLU A 192 18.22 24.26 -13.00
C GLU A 192 17.58 25.52 -12.39
N ASN A 193 17.66 25.69 -11.07
CA ASN A 193 17.22 26.91 -10.40
C ASN A 193 18.31 27.99 -10.41
N VAL A 194 18.56 28.54 -11.60
CA VAL A 194 19.27 29.82 -11.78
C VAL A 194 18.63 30.93 -10.94
N GLY A 195 17.37 30.79 -10.52
CA GLY A 195 16.68 31.67 -9.56
C GLY A 195 17.32 31.78 -8.16
N ILE A 196 18.15 30.84 -7.69
CA ILE A 196 18.95 31.00 -6.46
C ILE A 196 20.25 31.78 -6.73
N LYS A 197 20.76 31.76 -7.96
CA LYS A 197 21.83 32.67 -8.43
C LYS A 197 21.29 34.06 -8.87
N ALA A 198 20.02 34.15 -9.27
CA ALA A 198 19.38 35.34 -9.85
C ALA A 198 18.39 36.05 -8.90
N LEU A 199 18.19 35.59 -7.66
CA LEU A 199 17.54 36.40 -6.61
C LEU A 199 18.44 37.57 -6.14
N ALA A 200 19.69 37.60 -6.61
CA ALA A 200 20.56 38.77 -6.56
C ALA A 200 20.32 39.77 -7.72
N SER A 201 19.48 39.46 -8.73
CA SER A 201 19.18 40.40 -9.83
C SER A 201 17.83 40.10 -10.55
N LEU A 202 16.76 40.68 -10.01
CA LEU A 202 15.51 41.11 -10.68
C LEU A 202 14.57 40.07 -11.36
N SER A 203 13.50 39.75 -10.62
CA SER A 203 12.07 39.83 -11.02
C SER A 203 11.62 39.41 -12.44
N LYS A 204 11.21 38.13 -12.61
CA LYS A 204 9.91 37.71 -13.19
C LYS A 204 9.80 36.18 -13.18
N ARG A 205 8.78 35.63 -12.50
CA ARG A 205 8.42 34.20 -12.58
C ARG A 205 7.58 33.95 -13.83
N PRO A 206 7.83 32.90 -14.64
CA PRO A 206 6.94 32.51 -15.73
C PRO A 206 5.64 31.92 -15.18
N THR A 207 4.57 32.00 -15.97
CA THR A 207 3.24 31.57 -15.55
C THR A 207 2.97 30.09 -15.87
N LEU A 208 2.08 29.44 -15.10
CA LEU A 208 1.74 28.01 -15.23
C LEU A 208 1.32 27.59 -16.65
N THR A 209 0.78 28.51 -17.44
CA THR A 209 0.38 28.28 -18.82
C THR A 209 1.57 28.12 -19.77
N GLU A 210 2.65 28.86 -19.53
CA GLU A 210 3.89 28.82 -20.33
C GLU A 210 4.72 27.57 -20.01
N MET A 211 4.75 27.17 -18.73
CA MET A 211 5.36 25.89 -18.31
C MET A 211 4.63 24.69 -18.90
N ARG A 212 3.30 24.75 -19.01
CA ARG A 212 2.48 23.69 -19.61
C ARG A 212 2.70 23.55 -21.12
N ALA A 213 2.91 24.65 -21.83
CA ALA A 213 3.22 24.63 -23.27
C ALA A 213 4.62 24.08 -23.56
N ALA A 214 5.61 24.43 -22.74
CA ALA A 214 6.98 23.89 -22.87
C ALA A 214 7.07 22.39 -22.55
N LEU A 215 6.27 21.89 -21.58
CA LEU A 215 6.20 20.47 -21.24
C LEU A 215 5.53 19.60 -22.33
N ALA A 216 4.63 20.17 -23.13
CA ALA A 216 3.93 19.48 -24.22
C ALA A 216 4.82 19.23 -25.46
N GLU A 217 5.93 19.95 -25.58
CA GLU A 217 6.86 19.89 -26.71
C GLU A 217 8.00 18.87 -26.49
N LEU A 218 8.17 18.34 -25.27
CA LEU A 218 9.25 17.40 -24.95
C LEU A 218 9.02 16.02 -25.61
N PRO A 219 10.03 15.47 -26.34
CA PRO A 219 9.94 14.14 -26.95
C PRO A 219 9.68 13.02 -25.94
N GLU A 220 10.14 13.19 -24.69
CA GLU A 220 9.92 12.24 -23.60
C GLU A 220 8.46 12.22 -23.13
N PHE A 221 7.78 13.38 -23.12
CA PHE A 221 6.36 13.48 -22.80
C PHE A 221 5.49 12.90 -23.92
N LYS A 222 5.92 13.06 -25.19
CA LYS A 222 5.32 12.35 -26.32
C LYS A 222 5.55 10.85 -26.24
N ARG A 223 6.72 10.35 -25.83
CA ARG A 223 6.97 8.89 -25.62
C ARG A 223 6.13 8.29 -24.48
N LEU A 224 5.85 9.06 -23.42
CA LEU A 224 4.93 8.66 -22.36
C LEU A 224 3.45 8.65 -22.81
N GLN A 225 3.10 9.40 -23.85
CA GLN A 225 1.76 9.40 -24.46
C GLN A 225 1.64 8.53 -25.73
N SER A 226 2.75 8.19 -26.39
CA SER A 226 2.82 7.55 -27.71
C SER A 226 3.59 6.25 -27.75
N SER A 227 4.07 5.72 -26.62
CA SER A 227 3.95 4.27 -26.49
C SER A 227 2.45 4.03 -26.59
N PRO A 228 1.96 3.24 -27.57
CA PRO A 228 0.73 2.55 -27.30
C PRO A 228 0.99 1.89 -25.95
N ALA A 229 0.23 2.26 -24.92
CA ALA A 229 -0.18 1.24 -24.00
C ALA A 229 -0.71 0.18 -24.96
N ALA A 230 0.10 -0.84 -25.24
CA ALA A 230 -0.41 -2.02 -25.86
C ALA A 230 -1.67 -2.27 -25.04
N SER A 231 -2.80 -2.41 -25.72
CA SER A 231 -3.95 -3.09 -25.16
C SER A 231 -3.50 -4.54 -24.89
N SER A 232 -2.47 -4.73 -24.06
CA SER A 232 -2.24 -5.95 -23.34
C SER A 232 -3.43 -5.98 -22.42
N GLU A 233 -4.39 -6.82 -22.74
CA GLU A 233 -5.43 -7.26 -21.81
C GLU A 233 -4.77 -7.35 -20.43
N MET A 234 -5.14 -6.42 -19.54
CA MET A 234 -4.51 -6.36 -18.23
C MET A 234 -4.85 -7.70 -17.58
N ARG A 235 -3.83 -8.52 -17.31
CA ARG A 235 -4.04 -9.86 -16.73
C ARG A 235 -4.83 -9.69 -15.43
N GLY A 236 -5.83 -10.53 -15.21
CA GLY A 236 -6.87 -10.29 -14.20
C GLY A 236 -6.33 -10.05 -12.78
N THR A 237 -7.10 -9.38 -11.93
CA THR A 237 -6.61 -8.81 -10.66
C THR A 237 -6.21 -9.87 -9.63
N LEU A 238 -5.06 -9.70 -8.99
CA LEU A 238 -4.62 -10.50 -7.85
C LEU A 238 -4.66 -9.64 -6.58
N ILE A 239 -5.39 -10.11 -5.57
CA ILE A 239 -5.39 -9.54 -4.23
C ILE A 239 -4.74 -10.55 -3.29
N VAL A 240 -3.68 -10.17 -2.61
CA VAL A 240 -3.12 -10.95 -1.49
C VAL A 240 -3.62 -10.29 -0.20
N TYR A 241 -4.33 -11.03 0.64
CA TYR A 241 -4.82 -10.52 1.91
C TYR A 241 -4.19 -11.29 3.07
N ILE A 242 -3.41 -10.63 3.92
CA ILE A 242 -2.75 -11.25 5.08
C ILE A 242 -3.53 -10.90 6.35
N THR A 243 -4.17 -11.88 6.97
CA THR A 243 -4.73 -11.71 8.31
C THR A 243 -3.62 -11.81 9.35
N GLY A 244 -3.53 -10.81 10.23
CA GLY A 244 -2.47 -10.73 11.23
C GLY A 244 -1.22 -9.97 10.79
N GLY A 245 -1.35 -9.06 9.83
CA GLY A 245 -0.37 -8.00 9.58
C GLY A 245 0.57 -8.25 8.39
N VAL A 246 0.94 -7.16 7.72
CA VAL A 246 1.82 -7.14 6.54
C VAL A 246 3.09 -6.35 6.83
N THR A 247 4.21 -6.82 6.29
CA THR A 247 5.50 -6.13 6.40
C THR A 247 5.72 -5.16 5.24
N LEU A 248 6.57 -4.16 5.45
CA LEU A 248 6.96 -3.20 4.40
C LEU A 248 7.66 -3.89 3.22
N GLY A 249 8.32 -5.03 3.45
CA GLY A 249 8.94 -5.83 2.39
C GLY A 249 7.95 -6.59 1.54
N GLU A 250 6.90 -7.12 2.14
CA GLU A 250 5.78 -7.73 1.40
C GLU A 250 5.03 -6.67 0.58
N MET A 251 4.89 -5.44 1.09
CA MET A 251 4.33 -4.32 0.35
C MET A 251 5.20 -3.99 -0.87
N ARG A 252 6.53 -3.85 -0.70
CA ARG A 252 7.48 -3.67 -1.81
C ARG A 252 7.38 -4.80 -2.85
N ALA A 253 7.34 -6.05 -2.40
CA ALA A 253 7.28 -7.21 -3.28
C ALA A 253 6.05 -7.16 -4.22
N VAL A 254 4.93 -6.61 -3.76
CA VAL A 254 3.72 -6.42 -4.59
C VAL A 254 3.95 -5.41 -5.73
N TYR A 255 4.67 -4.32 -5.47
CA TYR A 255 5.05 -3.37 -6.53
C TYR A 255 5.99 -4.01 -7.55
N GLU A 256 6.98 -4.79 -7.09
CA GLU A 256 7.89 -5.53 -7.97
C GLU A 256 7.16 -6.55 -8.83
N MET A 257 6.24 -7.32 -8.23
CA MET A 257 5.42 -8.30 -8.94
C MET A 257 4.49 -7.63 -9.96
N ALA A 258 3.85 -6.51 -9.60
CA ALA A 258 2.97 -5.78 -10.49
C ALA A 258 3.73 -5.30 -11.74
N HIS A 259 4.94 -4.74 -11.55
CA HIS A 259 5.79 -4.30 -12.66
C HIS A 259 6.32 -5.48 -13.49
N LYS A 260 6.85 -6.52 -12.84
CA LYS A 260 7.45 -7.69 -13.50
C LYS A 260 6.46 -8.48 -14.35
N TYR A 261 5.24 -8.66 -13.87
CA TYR A 261 4.22 -9.49 -14.51
C TYR A 261 3.17 -8.69 -15.27
N ASN A 262 3.29 -7.35 -15.30
CA ASN A 262 2.31 -6.43 -15.89
C ASN A 262 0.86 -6.79 -15.48
N ARG A 263 0.66 -6.96 -14.17
CA ARG A 263 -0.60 -7.44 -13.58
C ARG A 263 -1.07 -6.48 -12.50
N GLN A 264 -2.38 -6.32 -12.37
CA GLN A 264 -2.95 -5.63 -11.20
C GLN A 264 -2.76 -6.51 -9.96
N VAL A 265 -1.79 -6.16 -9.13
CA VAL A 265 -1.55 -6.82 -7.84
C VAL A 265 -1.77 -5.81 -6.74
N TYR A 266 -2.60 -6.20 -5.77
CA TYR A 266 -2.88 -5.47 -4.54
C TYR A 266 -2.55 -6.34 -3.34
N ILE A 267 -2.13 -5.70 -2.25
CA ILE A 267 -1.97 -6.35 -0.95
C ILE A 267 -2.82 -5.66 0.10
N GLY A 268 -3.50 -6.48 0.89
CA GLY A 268 -4.32 -6.03 2.00
C GLY A 268 -3.91 -6.72 3.28
N SER A 269 -4.13 -6.05 4.41
CA SER A 269 -3.84 -6.65 5.71
C SER A 269 -4.69 -6.06 6.82
N THR A 270 -4.66 -6.65 8.01
CA THR A 270 -5.25 -6.05 9.20
C THR A 270 -4.49 -4.79 9.63
N HIS A 271 -3.16 -4.78 9.56
CA HIS A 271 -2.31 -3.64 9.94
C HIS A 271 -0.91 -3.79 9.30
N VAL A 272 -0.11 -2.73 9.37
CA VAL A 272 1.32 -2.79 9.02
C VAL A 272 2.11 -3.23 10.25
N ILE A 273 3.07 -4.13 10.05
CA ILE A 273 3.97 -4.62 11.09
C ILE A 273 5.36 -4.04 10.88
N THR A 274 5.96 -3.54 11.96
CA THR A 274 7.39 -3.25 12.08
C THR A 274 8.06 -4.31 12.98
N PRO A 275 9.37 -4.53 12.87
CA PRO A 275 10.06 -5.52 13.71
C PRO A 275 9.83 -5.30 15.21
N ARG A 276 9.92 -4.05 15.66
CA ARG A 276 9.63 -3.69 17.06
C ARG A 276 8.17 -3.95 17.44
N GLY A 277 7.23 -3.51 16.62
CA GLY A 277 5.80 -3.72 16.88
C GLY A 277 5.42 -5.20 16.95
N PHE A 278 6.03 -6.03 16.10
CA PHE A 278 5.82 -7.48 16.13
C PHE A 278 6.30 -8.12 17.43
N LEU A 279 7.47 -7.69 17.95
CA LEU A 279 7.99 -8.19 19.21
C LEU A 279 7.09 -7.77 20.39
N ASP A 280 6.57 -6.55 20.36
CA ASP A 280 5.62 -6.06 21.38
C ASP A 280 4.30 -6.86 21.34
N ASP A 281 3.80 -7.16 20.14
CA ASP A 281 2.63 -8.02 19.93
C ASP A 281 2.86 -9.45 20.47
N LEU A 282 4.01 -10.04 20.17
CA LEU A 282 4.39 -11.37 20.67
C LEU A 282 4.52 -11.38 22.19
N LYS A 283 5.05 -10.33 22.81
CA LYS A 283 5.13 -10.19 24.26
C LYS A 283 3.74 -10.13 24.90
N GLY A 284 2.76 -9.54 24.20
CA GLY A 284 1.37 -9.47 24.64
C GLY A 284 0.69 -10.84 24.64
N LEU A 285 1.07 -11.74 23.73
CA LEU A 285 0.65 -13.13 23.77
C LEU A 285 1.33 -13.82 24.96
N HIS A 286 0.63 -13.92 26.09
CA HIS A 286 1.05 -14.74 27.23
C HIS A 286 1.08 -16.23 26.84
N LEU A 287 2.10 -16.64 26.07
CA LEU A 287 2.41 -18.02 25.71
C LEU A 287 3.06 -18.75 26.89
#